data_AF-A0A924SIQ2-F1
#
_entry.id   AF-A0A924SIQ2-F1
#
_cell.length_a   1.000
_cell.length_b   1.000
_cell.length_c   1.000
_cell.angle_alpha   90.00
_cell.angle_beta   90.00
_cell.angle_gamma   90.00
#
_symmetry.space_group_name_H-M   'P 1'
#
loop_
_entity.id
_entity.type
_entity.pdbx_description
1 polymer ?
#
loop_
_entity_poly.entity_id
_entity_poly.type
_entity_poly.pdbx_seq_one_letter_code
_entity_poly.pdbx_strand_id
1 'polypeptide(L)'
;MQDAVELAQRMASLLDNGRRVATYKLALLLALIDACAELEQPQDEQPVSILELADRVIDLYWPQVRTYDERGQLRQSTQARSRILVAVTSLRGLGPTPASVRRLAPVPYERARLEVARTLADQPLPALQRPGSAFLYDDTWLYDGVTRAELDRRGWQVVLLPGVADGLVRLSGLLRPVIERAWTDDVARLNHLDREHLDLPRFLFESRRPLLAVVPYLVQRPVQPGARRRPLQPGEVRLLGRARAS
;
A
#
# COMPACT_ATOMS: atom_id res chain seq x y z
N MET A 1 -4.91 9.54 21.39
CA MET A 1 -4.04 8.45 20.92
C MET A 1 -4.91 7.21 20.80
N GLN A 2 -5.21 6.78 19.59
CA GLN A 2 -6.06 5.61 19.37
C GLN A 2 -5.30 4.36 19.86
N ASP A 3 -5.92 3.54 20.71
CA ASP A 3 -5.29 2.30 21.19
C ASP A 3 -5.19 1.31 20.01
N ALA A 4 -4.03 0.68 19.85
CA ALA A 4 -3.81 -0.34 18.82
C ALA A 4 -4.80 -1.51 18.95
N VAL A 5 -5.27 -1.80 20.18
CA VAL A 5 -6.32 -2.79 20.42
C VAL A 5 -7.66 -2.31 19.85
N GLU A 6 -8.02 -1.04 20.07
CA GLU A 6 -9.26 -0.47 19.52
C GLU A 6 -9.22 -0.47 17.98
N LEU A 7 -8.10 -0.06 17.38
CA LEU A 7 -7.92 -0.12 15.94
C LEU A 7 -8.06 -1.55 15.41
N ALA A 8 -7.44 -2.54 16.05
CA ALA A 8 -7.54 -3.94 15.67
C ALA A 8 -8.99 -4.45 15.74
N GLN A 9 -9.72 -4.09 16.81
CA GLN A 9 -11.14 -4.45 16.98
C GLN A 9 -12.01 -3.84 15.89
N ARG A 10 -11.83 -2.55 15.58
CA ARG A 10 -12.59 -1.88 14.50
C ARG A 10 -12.26 -2.45 13.13
N MET A 11 -11.00 -2.79 12.87
CA MET A 11 -10.57 -3.48 11.64
C MET A 11 -11.18 -4.88 11.52
N ALA A 12 -11.21 -5.65 12.60
CA ALA A 12 -11.85 -6.96 12.63
C ALA A 12 -13.36 -6.83 12.32
N SER A 13 -14.06 -5.91 12.97
CA SER A 13 -15.48 -5.62 12.69
C SER A 13 -15.70 -5.20 11.23
N LEU A 14 -14.83 -4.36 10.67
CA LEU A 14 -14.91 -3.94 9.27
C LEU A 14 -14.80 -5.15 8.32
N LEU A 15 -13.89 -6.08 8.60
CA LEU A 15 -13.66 -7.28 7.78
C LEU A 15 -14.77 -8.33 7.96
N ASP A 16 -15.40 -8.39 9.13
CA ASP A 16 -16.49 -9.31 9.45
C ASP A 16 -17.87 -8.80 8.98
N ASN A 17 -18.00 -7.50 8.68
CA ASN A 17 -19.24 -6.88 8.21
C ASN A 17 -19.74 -7.45 6.87
N GLY A 18 -20.62 -8.45 6.97
CA GLY A 18 -21.58 -8.90 5.94
C GLY A 18 -20.99 -9.29 4.58
N ARG A 19 -21.88 -9.68 3.65
CA ARG A 19 -21.47 -10.00 2.27
C ARG A 19 -21.09 -8.71 1.56
N ARG A 20 -19.80 -8.54 1.24
CA ARG A 20 -19.32 -7.42 0.44
C ARG A 20 -19.83 -7.52 -1.00
N VAL A 21 -20.22 -6.37 -1.57
CA VAL A 21 -20.66 -6.27 -2.96
C VAL A 21 -19.49 -6.14 -3.95
N ALA A 22 -18.32 -5.72 -3.46
CA ALA A 22 -17.11 -5.57 -4.25
C ALA A 22 -15.85 -5.70 -3.38
N THR A 23 -14.74 -6.07 -4.01
CA THR A 23 -13.42 -6.23 -3.36
C THR A 23 -12.63 -4.93 -3.24
N TYR A 24 -13.14 -3.79 -3.77
CA TYR A 24 -12.46 -2.49 -3.71
C TYR A 24 -12.18 -2.00 -2.28
N LYS A 25 -13.04 -2.33 -1.30
CA LYS A 25 -12.79 -2.03 0.12
C LYS A 25 -11.51 -2.71 0.63
N LEU A 26 -11.32 -3.97 0.25
CA LEU A 26 -10.14 -4.76 0.64
C LEU A 26 -8.89 -4.23 -0.07
N ALA A 27 -9.03 -3.85 -1.34
CA ALA A 27 -7.94 -3.22 -2.08
C ALA A 27 -7.50 -1.89 -1.46
N LEU A 28 -8.45 -1.05 -1.08
CA LEU A 28 -8.19 0.22 -0.41
C LEU A 28 -7.49 0.02 0.94
N LEU A 29 -7.88 -0.98 1.73
CA LEU A 29 -7.22 -1.29 3.00
C LEU A 29 -5.76 -1.70 2.81
N LEU A 30 -5.48 -2.60 1.86
CA LEU A 30 -4.09 -2.99 1.56
C LEU A 30 -3.28 -1.79 1.06
N ALA A 31 -3.87 -0.94 0.21
CA ALA A 31 -3.22 0.27 -0.27
C ALA A 31 -2.93 1.28 0.85
N LEU A 32 -3.84 1.42 1.83
CA LEU A 32 -3.62 2.27 3.02
C LEU A 32 -2.50 1.72 3.90
N ILE A 33 -2.46 0.41 4.14
CA ILE A 33 -1.37 -0.23 4.91
C ILE A 33 -0.02 -0.01 4.21
N ASP A 34 0.04 -0.21 2.89
CA ASP A 34 1.23 0.06 2.08
C ASP A 34 1.66 1.55 2.19
N ALA A 35 0.71 2.48 2.05
CA ALA A 35 0.99 3.91 2.16
C ALA A 35 1.50 4.32 3.55
N CYS A 36 0.92 3.77 4.63
CA CYS A 36 1.36 4.06 5.99
C CYS A 36 2.78 3.55 6.27
N ALA A 37 3.19 2.44 5.65
CA ALA A 37 4.53 1.88 5.82
C ALA A 37 5.64 2.74 5.18
N GLU A 38 5.28 3.62 4.25
CA GLU A 38 6.21 4.54 3.58
C GLU A 38 6.26 5.92 4.23
N LEU A 39 5.48 6.17 5.29
CA LEU A 39 5.53 7.43 6.02
C LEU A 39 6.83 7.54 6.82
N GLU A 40 7.64 8.54 6.50
CA GLU A 40 9.00 8.66 7.02
C GLU A 40 9.05 9.12 8.50
N GLN A 41 8.02 9.80 9.02
CA GLN A 41 7.98 10.31 10.40
C GLN A 41 6.55 10.35 10.97
N PRO A 42 6.37 10.12 12.29
CA PRO A 42 5.13 10.42 12.98
C PRO A 42 4.84 11.93 12.90
N GLN A 43 3.65 12.29 12.44
CA GLN A 43 3.15 13.67 12.40
C GLN A 43 1.73 13.70 12.96
N ASP A 44 1.31 14.84 13.50
CA ASP A 44 -0.03 15.02 14.07
C ASP A 44 -1.13 14.85 13.01
N GLU A 45 -0.85 15.30 11.78
CA GLU A 45 -1.66 15.07 10.59
C GLU A 45 -0.86 14.26 9.58
N GLN A 46 -1.40 13.12 9.16
CA GLN A 46 -0.77 12.25 8.17
C GLN A 46 -1.65 12.21 6.92
N PRO A 47 -1.44 13.13 5.96
CA PRO A 47 -2.17 13.11 4.70
C PRO A 47 -1.72 11.91 3.86
N VAL A 48 -2.67 11.22 3.25
CA VAL A 48 -2.46 10.12 2.31
C VAL A 48 -3.10 10.49 0.98
N SER A 49 -2.29 10.51 -0.07
CA SER A 49 -2.75 10.84 -1.42
C SER A 49 -3.66 9.75 -2.00
N ILE A 50 -4.86 10.13 -2.41
CA ILE A 50 -5.82 9.28 -3.12
C ILE A 50 -5.23 8.84 -4.47
N LEU A 51 -4.41 9.67 -5.10
CA LEU A 51 -3.74 9.33 -6.35
C LEU A 51 -2.65 8.25 -6.15
N GLU A 52 -1.93 8.28 -5.03
CA GLU A 52 -0.97 7.24 -4.67
C GLU A 52 -1.65 5.95 -4.21
N LEU A 53 -2.81 6.05 -3.55
CA LEU A 53 -3.67 4.90 -3.29
C LEU A 53 -4.16 4.29 -4.61
N ALA A 54 -4.47 5.10 -5.61
CA ALA A 54 -4.88 4.62 -6.94
C ALA A 54 -3.77 3.84 -7.64
N ASP A 55 -2.51 4.28 -7.56
CA ASP A 55 -1.36 3.52 -8.07
C ASP A 55 -1.27 2.13 -7.43
N ARG A 56 -1.37 2.06 -6.11
CA ARG A 56 -1.34 0.78 -5.36
C ARG A 56 -2.53 -0.12 -5.70
N VAL A 57 -3.70 0.46 -5.93
CA VAL A 57 -4.90 -0.28 -6.36
C VAL A 57 -4.73 -0.81 -7.78
N ILE A 58 -4.13 -0.05 -8.70
CA ILE A 58 -3.78 -0.54 -10.04
C ILE A 58 -2.85 -1.74 -9.92
N ASP A 59 -1.80 -1.64 -9.11
CA ASP A 59 -0.87 -2.74 -8.87
C ASP A 59 -1.56 -3.97 -8.23
N LEU A 60 -2.59 -3.77 -7.39
CA LEU A 60 -3.32 -4.86 -6.72
C LEU A 60 -4.16 -5.64 -7.72
N TYR A 61 -4.86 -4.93 -8.61
CA TYR A 61 -5.73 -5.54 -9.61
C TYR A 61 -4.98 -6.02 -10.86
N TRP A 62 -3.74 -5.59 -11.07
CA TRP A 62 -2.94 -5.97 -12.25
C TRP A 62 -2.88 -7.48 -12.53
N PRO A 63 -2.54 -8.36 -11.56
CA PRO A 63 -2.59 -9.81 -11.80
C PRO A 63 -4.01 -10.34 -11.93
N GLN A 64 -5.02 -9.63 -11.41
CA GLN A 64 -6.39 -10.12 -11.28
C GLN A 64 -7.25 -9.86 -12.52
N VAL A 65 -6.84 -8.95 -13.40
CA VAL A 65 -7.49 -8.73 -14.71
C VAL A 65 -7.09 -9.75 -15.78
N ARG A 66 -6.25 -10.73 -15.43
CA ARG A 66 -5.90 -11.87 -16.28
C ARG A 66 -7.09 -12.81 -16.50
N THR A 67 -7.01 -13.58 -17.58
CA THR A 67 -7.81 -14.79 -17.71
C THR A 67 -7.43 -15.76 -16.60
N TYR A 68 -8.43 -16.21 -15.86
CA TYR A 68 -8.40 -17.37 -15.00
C TYR A 68 -8.99 -18.52 -15.81
N ASP A 69 -8.24 -19.63 -15.91
CA ASP A 69 -8.61 -20.86 -16.61
C ASP A 69 -9.44 -20.65 -17.90
N GLU A 70 -10.50 -21.41 -18.10
CA GLU A 70 -11.45 -21.26 -19.21
C GLU A 70 -12.56 -20.23 -18.89
N ARG A 71 -12.65 -19.76 -17.64
CA ARG A 71 -13.72 -18.86 -17.17
C ARG A 71 -13.50 -17.41 -17.55
N GLY A 72 -12.29 -17.05 -18.01
CA GLY A 72 -11.99 -15.67 -18.40
C GLY A 72 -11.61 -14.79 -17.20
N GLN A 73 -11.84 -13.49 -17.31
CA GLN A 73 -11.56 -12.55 -16.22
C GLN A 73 -12.57 -12.75 -15.07
N LEU A 74 -12.06 -12.96 -13.86
CA LEU A 74 -12.91 -13.13 -12.67
C LEU A 74 -13.60 -11.81 -12.27
N ARG A 75 -14.86 -11.93 -11.83
CA ARG A 75 -15.65 -10.84 -11.26
C ARG A 75 -15.08 -10.43 -9.90
N GLN A 76 -14.99 -9.12 -9.70
CA GLN A 76 -14.54 -8.48 -8.44
C GLN A 76 -15.65 -7.68 -7.76
N SER A 77 -16.83 -7.61 -8.39
CA SER A 77 -18.04 -7.02 -7.82
C SER A 77 -19.30 -7.66 -8.37
N THR A 78 -20.41 -7.49 -7.66
CA THR A 78 -21.75 -7.82 -8.15
C THR A 78 -22.16 -6.95 -9.34
N GLN A 79 -21.60 -5.75 -9.48
CA GLN A 79 -21.76 -4.91 -10.67
C GLN A 79 -21.04 -5.51 -11.87
N ALA A 80 -21.70 -5.51 -13.03
CA ALA A 80 -21.18 -6.14 -14.25
C ALA A 80 -19.96 -5.42 -14.85
N ARG A 81 -19.81 -4.11 -14.60
CA ARG A 81 -18.69 -3.30 -15.12
C ARG A 81 -18.04 -2.49 -14.01
N SER A 82 -16.90 -3.00 -13.54
CA SER A 82 -16.03 -2.27 -12.63
C SER A 82 -15.22 -1.22 -13.38
N ARG A 83 -15.33 0.06 -13.00
CA ARG A 83 -14.48 1.13 -13.55
C ARG A 83 -13.00 0.85 -13.32
N ILE A 84 -12.65 0.35 -12.12
CA ILE A 84 -11.27 -0.03 -11.77
C ILE A 84 -10.77 -1.15 -12.68
N LEU A 85 -11.52 -2.26 -12.85
CA LEU A 85 -11.04 -3.35 -13.73
C LEU A 85 -10.95 -2.92 -15.19
N VAL A 86 -11.87 -2.09 -15.67
CA VAL A 86 -11.82 -1.57 -17.05
C VAL A 86 -10.56 -0.72 -17.25
N ALA A 87 -10.24 0.17 -16.30
CA ALA A 87 -9.03 0.98 -16.35
C ALA A 87 -7.76 0.10 -16.35
N VAL A 88 -7.67 -0.85 -15.42
CA VAL A 88 -6.50 -1.74 -15.29
C VAL A 88 -6.35 -2.67 -16.50
N THR A 89 -7.45 -3.20 -17.05
CA THR A 89 -7.44 -4.03 -18.27
C THR A 89 -6.92 -3.22 -19.46
N SER A 90 -7.35 -1.96 -19.59
CA SER A 90 -6.90 -1.06 -20.65
C SER A 90 -5.40 -0.80 -20.57
N LEU A 91 -4.86 -0.56 -19.37
CA LEU A 91 -3.42 -0.39 -19.17
C LEU A 91 -2.63 -1.65 -19.50
N ARG A 92 -3.16 -2.83 -19.16
CA ARG A 92 -2.50 -4.11 -19.41
C ARG A 92 -2.28 -4.41 -20.89
N GLY A 93 -3.12 -3.86 -21.77
CA GLY A 93 -2.91 -3.90 -23.22
C GLY A 93 -1.71 -3.08 -23.71
N LEU A 94 -1.13 -2.23 -22.87
CA LEU A 94 -0.04 -1.31 -23.22
C LEU A 94 1.33 -1.76 -22.72
N GLY A 95 1.40 -2.79 -21.87
CA GLY A 95 2.67 -3.28 -21.34
C GLY A 95 2.55 -4.40 -20.31
N PRO A 96 3.68 -5.05 -19.97
CA PRO A 96 3.69 -6.23 -19.11
C PRO A 96 3.46 -5.92 -17.62
N THR A 97 3.87 -4.75 -17.14
CA THR A 97 3.77 -4.34 -15.73
C THR A 97 3.26 -2.89 -15.59
N PRO A 98 2.62 -2.52 -14.47
CA PRO A 98 2.19 -1.14 -14.22
C PRO A 98 3.35 -0.15 -14.35
N ALA A 99 4.51 -0.46 -13.76
CA ALA A 99 5.70 0.37 -13.82
C ALA A 99 6.21 0.58 -15.26
N SER A 100 6.15 -0.45 -16.12
CA SER A 100 6.51 -0.32 -17.53
C SER A 100 5.55 0.60 -18.28
N VAL A 101 4.24 0.49 -18.03
CA VAL A 101 3.22 1.32 -18.66
C VAL A 101 3.30 2.77 -18.17
N ARG A 102 3.53 2.99 -16.88
CA ARG A 102 3.77 4.33 -16.31
C ARG A 102 4.94 5.04 -16.99
N ARG A 103 6.01 4.30 -17.33
CA ARG A 103 7.19 4.85 -18.00
C ARG A 103 6.98 5.06 -19.51
N LEU A 104 6.39 4.08 -20.21
CA LEU A 104 6.32 4.05 -21.67
C LEU A 104 5.04 4.66 -22.25
N ALA A 105 3.97 4.70 -21.46
CA ALA A 105 2.68 5.27 -21.80
C ALA A 105 2.14 6.14 -20.65
N PRO A 106 2.86 7.22 -20.26
CA PRO A 106 2.52 8.03 -19.09
C PRO A 106 1.15 8.70 -19.19
N VAL A 107 0.73 9.14 -20.38
CA VAL A 107 -0.57 9.80 -20.58
C VAL A 107 -1.74 8.81 -20.37
N PRO A 108 -1.77 7.62 -20.99
CA PRO A 108 -2.76 6.59 -20.65
C PRO A 108 -2.74 6.18 -19.18
N TYR A 109 -1.55 6.04 -18.59
CA TYR A 109 -1.41 5.68 -17.19
C TYR A 109 -2.04 6.73 -16.27
N GLU A 110 -1.73 8.01 -16.46
CA GLU A 110 -2.28 9.09 -15.63
C GLU A 110 -3.81 9.19 -15.77
N ARG A 111 -4.35 8.97 -16.98
CA ARG A 111 -5.81 8.92 -17.17
C ARG A 111 -6.46 7.80 -16.36
N ALA A 112 -5.88 6.60 -16.39
CA ALA A 112 -6.38 5.47 -15.62
C ALA A 112 -6.22 5.69 -14.11
N ARG A 113 -5.09 6.25 -13.68
CA ARG A 113 -4.84 6.63 -12.28
C ARG A 113 -5.89 7.62 -11.76
N LEU A 114 -6.21 8.65 -12.53
CA LEU A 114 -7.27 9.61 -12.19
C LEU A 114 -8.65 8.96 -12.13
N GLU A 115 -8.97 8.05 -13.06
CA GLU A 115 -10.24 7.32 -13.06
C GLU A 115 -10.38 6.42 -11.82
N VAL A 116 -9.30 5.69 -11.47
CA VAL A 116 -9.27 4.86 -10.27
C VAL A 116 -9.37 5.74 -9.02
N ALA A 117 -8.63 6.84 -8.93
CA ALA A 117 -8.68 7.77 -7.80
C ALA A 117 -10.08 8.36 -7.59
N ARG A 118 -10.76 8.78 -8.66
CA ARG A 118 -12.16 9.22 -8.60
C ARG A 118 -13.08 8.11 -8.14
N THR A 119 -12.89 6.91 -8.70
CA THR A 119 -13.68 5.76 -8.27
C THR A 119 -13.50 5.56 -6.77
N LEU A 120 -12.27 5.55 -6.25
CA LEU A 120 -12.01 5.41 -4.80
C LEU A 120 -12.69 6.49 -3.97
N ALA A 121 -12.63 7.76 -4.42
CA ALA A 121 -13.22 8.90 -3.75
C ALA A 121 -14.76 8.83 -3.70
N ASP A 122 -15.40 8.39 -4.79
CA ASP A 122 -16.84 8.13 -4.82
C ASP A 122 -17.17 6.91 -3.94
N GLN A 123 -16.48 5.79 -4.15
CA GLN A 123 -16.54 4.53 -3.40
C GLN A 123 -15.26 3.69 -3.63
N PRO A 124 -14.51 3.29 -2.59
CA PRO A 124 -15.06 2.95 -1.29
C PRO A 124 -14.65 3.86 -0.14
N LEU A 125 -13.86 4.93 -0.37
CA LEU A 125 -13.37 5.80 0.72
C LEU A 125 -14.49 6.28 1.66
N PRO A 126 -15.66 6.74 1.20
CA PRO A 126 -16.71 7.19 2.09
C PRO A 126 -17.37 6.04 2.87
N ALA A 127 -17.47 4.84 2.27
CA ALA A 127 -18.19 3.71 2.87
C ALA A 127 -17.29 2.72 3.62
N LEU A 128 -15.98 2.92 3.61
CA LEU A 128 -15.03 1.99 4.23
C LEU A 128 -15.29 1.86 5.74
N GLN A 129 -15.55 3.00 6.39
CA GLN A 129 -15.66 3.11 7.86
C GLN A 129 -17.12 3.05 8.37
N ARG A 130 -18.11 3.02 7.47
CA ARG A 130 -19.54 2.99 7.79
C ARG A 130 -20.07 1.56 8.03
N PRO A 131 -21.11 1.37 8.88
CA PRO A 131 -21.90 2.39 9.58
C PRO A 131 -21.27 2.94 10.88
N GLY A 132 -20.03 2.57 11.21
CA GLY A 132 -19.33 3.07 12.40
C GLY A 132 -18.91 4.54 12.29
N SER A 133 -18.31 5.04 13.38
CA SER A 133 -17.61 6.33 13.35
C SER A 133 -16.25 6.20 12.67
N ALA A 134 -15.80 7.28 12.04
CA ALA A 134 -14.47 7.39 11.46
C ALA A 134 -13.40 6.96 12.48
N PHE A 135 -12.47 6.12 12.04
CA PHE A 135 -11.43 5.53 12.87
C PHE A 135 -10.08 5.33 12.16
N LEU A 136 -10.03 5.56 10.85
CA LEU A 136 -8.85 5.48 9.99
C LEU A 136 -8.45 6.88 9.52
N TYR A 137 -9.39 7.64 8.98
CA TYR A 137 -9.17 8.98 8.43
C TYR A 137 -10.43 9.83 8.55
N ASP A 138 -10.26 11.15 8.50
CA ASP A 138 -11.35 12.11 8.35
C ASP A 138 -12.08 11.90 7.02
N ASP A 139 -13.34 11.46 7.10
CA ASP A 139 -14.23 11.26 5.97
C ASP A 139 -15.40 12.25 5.93
N THR A 140 -15.35 13.34 6.71
CA THR A 140 -16.45 14.32 6.82
C THR A 140 -16.80 15.02 5.51
N TRP A 141 -15.84 15.14 4.59
CA TRP A 141 -16.03 15.74 3.27
C TRP A 141 -16.26 14.70 2.16
N LEU A 142 -16.17 13.40 2.48
CA LEU A 142 -16.32 12.30 1.54
C LEU A 142 -17.78 11.85 1.45
N TYR A 143 -18.39 12.02 0.29
CA TYR A 143 -19.75 11.60 -0.01
C TYR A 143 -19.87 11.09 -1.44
N ASP A 144 -20.98 10.39 -1.73
CA ASP A 144 -21.24 9.89 -3.08
C ASP A 144 -21.43 11.05 -4.07
N GLY A 145 -20.65 11.06 -5.15
CA GLY A 145 -20.65 12.15 -6.12
C GLY A 145 -19.78 13.35 -5.73
N VAL A 146 -18.68 13.13 -5.00
CA VAL A 146 -17.70 14.18 -4.73
C VAL A 146 -17.13 14.73 -6.03
N THR A 147 -17.19 16.05 -6.22
CA THR A 147 -16.80 16.64 -7.52
C THR A 147 -15.29 16.69 -7.67
N ARG A 148 -14.80 16.70 -8.92
CA ARG A 148 -13.38 16.93 -9.21
C ARG A 148 -12.87 18.24 -8.58
N ALA A 149 -13.65 19.31 -8.66
CA ALA A 149 -13.26 20.61 -8.09
C ALA A 149 -13.11 20.56 -6.57
N GLU A 150 -13.91 19.74 -5.87
CA GLU A 150 -13.74 19.48 -4.44
C GLU A 150 -12.44 18.72 -4.19
N LEU A 151 -12.17 17.66 -4.94
CA LEU A 151 -10.95 16.86 -4.83
C LEU A 151 -9.69 17.71 -5.08
N ASP A 152 -9.71 18.56 -6.11
CA ASP A 152 -8.63 19.48 -6.42
C ASP A 152 -8.39 20.46 -5.25
N ARG A 153 -9.45 21.02 -4.65
CA ARG A 153 -9.35 21.94 -3.50
C ARG A 153 -8.82 21.24 -2.24
N ARG A 154 -9.13 19.96 -2.07
CA ARG A 154 -8.66 19.13 -0.97
C ARG A 154 -7.28 18.52 -1.22
N GLY A 155 -6.69 18.75 -2.39
CA GLY A 155 -5.36 18.21 -2.74
C GLY A 155 -5.35 16.71 -2.98
N TRP A 156 -6.50 16.09 -3.27
CA TRP A 156 -6.63 14.65 -3.49
C TRP A 156 -6.06 13.80 -2.34
N GLN A 157 -6.34 14.17 -1.10
CA GLN A 157 -5.83 13.45 0.08
C GLN A 157 -6.89 13.24 1.15
N VAL A 158 -6.74 12.16 1.91
CA VAL A 158 -7.44 11.96 3.19
C VAL A 158 -6.43 12.13 4.32
N VAL A 159 -6.86 12.62 5.48
CA VAL A 159 -5.97 12.80 6.65
C VAL A 159 -6.24 11.68 7.64
N LEU A 160 -5.23 10.86 7.93
CA LEU A 160 -5.34 9.78 8.91
C LEU A 160 -5.60 10.34 10.31
N LEU A 161 -6.36 9.60 11.12
CA LEU A 161 -6.54 9.96 12.52
C LEU A 161 -5.27 9.66 13.34
N PRO A 162 -5.04 10.36 14.47
CA PRO A 162 -3.83 10.21 15.26
C PRO A 162 -3.55 8.77 15.72
N GLY A 163 -2.37 8.25 15.35
CA GLY A 163 -1.91 6.90 15.69
C GLY A 163 -2.37 5.79 14.74
N VAL A 164 -3.17 6.11 13.72
CA VAL A 164 -3.64 5.11 12.74
C VAL A 164 -2.51 4.58 11.90
N ALA A 165 -1.60 5.42 11.37
CA ALA A 165 -0.51 4.93 10.53
C ALA A 165 0.37 3.91 11.28
N ASP A 166 0.84 4.28 12.47
CA ASP A 166 1.65 3.41 13.32
C ASP A 166 0.89 2.12 13.67
N GLY A 167 -0.40 2.24 13.99
CA GLY A 167 -1.26 1.10 14.27
C GLY A 167 -1.38 0.14 13.07
N LEU A 168 -1.63 0.67 11.87
CA LEU A 168 -1.73 -0.12 10.63
C LEU A 168 -0.41 -0.80 10.28
N VAL A 169 0.73 -0.10 10.42
CA VAL A 169 2.06 -0.68 10.19
C VAL A 169 2.33 -1.81 11.18
N ARG A 170 2.08 -1.58 12.48
CA ARG A 170 2.27 -2.61 13.52
C ARG A 170 1.37 -3.82 13.35
N LEU A 171 0.14 -3.63 12.91
CA LEU A 171 -0.83 -4.70 12.68
C LEU A 171 -0.72 -5.35 11.29
N SER A 172 0.10 -4.80 10.39
CA SER A 172 0.16 -5.21 8.98
C SER A 172 0.41 -6.70 8.78
N GLY A 173 1.30 -7.31 9.58
CA GLY A 173 1.61 -8.74 9.51
C GLY A 173 0.42 -9.65 9.85
N LEU A 174 -0.55 -9.15 10.65
CA LEU A 174 -1.78 -9.85 10.99
C LEU A 174 -2.91 -9.51 10.01
N LEU A 175 -3.04 -8.24 9.64
CA LEU A 175 -4.14 -7.75 8.80
C LEU A 175 -4.04 -8.25 7.36
N ARG A 176 -2.84 -8.25 6.75
CA ARG A 176 -2.68 -8.61 5.33
C ARG A 176 -3.20 -10.02 5.01
N PRO A 177 -2.80 -11.09 5.73
CA PRO A 177 -3.34 -12.42 5.46
C PRO A 177 -4.86 -12.51 5.62
N VAL A 178 -5.44 -11.80 6.60
CA VAL A 178 -6.89 -11.79 6.81
C VAL A 178 -7.61 -11.07 5.66
N ILE A 179 -7.08 -9.94 5.20
CA ILE A 179 -7.64 -9.18 4.08
C ILE A 179 -7.54 -9.98 2.77
N GLU A 180 -6.38 -10.58 2.49
CA GLU A 180 -6.17 -11.41 1.29
C GLU A 180 -7.07 -12.66 1.30
N ARG A 181 -7.27 -13.26 2.48
CA ARG A 181 -8.21 -14.37 2.64
C ARG A 181 -9.65 -13.94 2.37
N ALA A 182 -10.09 -12.85 3.00
CA ALA A 182 -11.42 -12.29 2.80
C ALA A 182 -11.67 -11.94 1.32
N TRP A 183 -10.65 -11.42 0.63
CA TRP A 183 -10.70 -11.11 -0.80
C TRP A 183 -10.86 -12.39 -1.62
N THR A 184 -10.03 -13.40 -1.36
CA THR A 184 -10.14 -14.71 -2.01
C THR A 184 -11.53 -15.28 -1.86
N ASP A 185 -12.08 -15.28 -0.65
CA ASP A 185 -13.41 -15.81 -0.34
C ASP A 185 -14.51 -15.03 -1.10
N ASP A 186 -14.38 -13.71 -1.22
CA ASP A 186 -15.30 -12.89 -2.01
C ASP A 186 -15.23 -13.18 -3.51
N VAL A 187 -14.03 -13.31 -4.07
CA VAL A 187 -13.86 -13.65 -5.49
C VAL A 187 -14.40 -15.03 -5.79
N ALA A 188 -14.12 -16.03 -4.94
CA ALA A 188 -14.67 -17.36 -5.08
C ALA A 188 -16.20 -17.34 -5.12
N ARG A 189 -16.82 -16.61 -4.17
CA ARG A 189 -18.27 -16.45 -4.10
C ARG A 189 -18.85 -15.71 -5.32
N LEU A 190 -18.24 -14.61 -5.75
CA LEU A 190 -18.72 -13.78 -6.86
C LEU A 190 -18.70 -14.52 -8.21
N ASN A 191 -17.86 -15.54 -8.31
CA ASN A 191 -17.64 -16.34 -9.52
C ASN A 191 -18.16 -17.78 -9.39
N HIS A 192 -18.83 -18.12 -8.29
CA HIS A 192 -19.36 -19.46 -8.02
C HIS A 192 -18.29 -20.55 -8.13
N LEU A 193 -17.13 -20.32 -7.52
CA LEU A 193 -15.99 -21.25 -7.52
C LEU A 193 -16.07 -22.21 -6.33
N ASP A 194 -15.96 -23.51 -6.60
CA ASP A 194 -15.91 -24.57 -5.59
C ASP A 194 -14.51 -24.77 -5.01
N ARG A 195 -14.39 -25.64 -3.98
CA ARG A 195 -13.14 -25.91 -3.24
C ARG A 195 -11.97 -26.43 -4.08
N GLU A 196 -12.23 -26.81 -5.33
CA GLU A 196 -11.25 -27.35 -6.28
C GLU A 196 -10.29 -26.27 -6.83
N HIS A 197 -10.65 -24.99 -6.69
CA HIS A 197 -9.87 -23.84 -7.15
C HIS A 197 -8.76 -23.44 -6.15
N LEU A 198 -7.97 -24.42 -5.71
CA LEU A 198 -6.89 -24.25 -4.70
C LEU A 198 -5.84 -23.21 -5.11
N ASP A 199 -5.76 -22.86 -6.39
CA ASP A 199 -4.81 -21.89 -6.92
C ASP A 199 -5.34 -20.44 -6.92
N LEU A 200 -6.58 -20.19 -6.50
CA LEU A 200 -7.17 -18.83 -6.50
C LEU A 200 -6.35 -17.80 -5.68
N PRO A 201 -5.93 -18.08 -4.42
CA PRO A 201 -5.09 -17.13 -3.69
C PRO A 201 -3.79 -16.81 -4.44
N ARG A 202 -3.20 -17.84 -5.06
CA ARG A 202 -1.99 -17.73 -5.85
C ARG A 202 -2.24 -16.85 -7.09
N PHE A 203 -3.32 -17.10 -7.83
CA PHE A 203 -3.71 -16.29 -8.98
C PHE A 203 -3.90 -14.80 -8.63
N LEU A 204 -4.51 -14.51 -7.48
CA LEU A 204 -4.81 -13.15 -7.04
C LEU A 204 -3.58 -12.39 -6.51
N PHE A 205 -2.66 -13.07 -5.79
CA PHE A 205 -1.61 -12.40 -5.00
C PHE A 205 -0.17 -12.84 -5.28
N GLU A 206 0.09 -13.92 -6.05
CA GLU A 206 1.46 -14.45 -6.21
C GLU A 206 2.44 -13.46 -6.86
N SER A 207 1.96 -12.53 -7.69
CA SER A 207 2.80 -11.46 -8.25
C SER A 207 3.24 -10.38 -7.25
N ARG A 208 2.78 -10.46 -5.98
CA ARG A 208 3.05 -9.49 -4.91
C ARG A 208 3.83 -10.05 -3.73
N ARG A 209 4.18 -11.34 -3.69
CA ARG A 209 5.09 -11.81 -2.64
C ARG A 209 6.42 -11.10 -2.89
N PRO A 210 6.91 -10.22 -2.00
CA PRO A 210 8.30 -9.86 -2.06
C PRO A 210 9.07 -11.17 -1.97
N LEU A 211 10.07 -11.37 -2.83
CA LEU A 211 11.19 -12.23 -2.46
C LEU A 211 11.55 -11.79 -1.05
N LEU A 212 11.32 -12.66 -0.06
CA LEU A 212 11.70 -12.39 1.32
C LEU A 212 13.14 -11.89 1.25
N ALA A 213 13.37 -10.62 1.54
CA ALA A 213 14.70 -10.17 1.83
C ALA A 213 15.12 -11.02 3.02
N VAL A 214 16.04 -11.96 2.78
CA VAL A 214 16.76 -12.65 3.83
C VAL A 214 17.34 -11.53 4.68
N VAL A 215 16.74 -11.28 5.84
CA VAL A 215 17.32 -10.41 6.85
C VAL A 215 18.65 -11.08 7.19
N PRO A 216 19.81 -10.49 6.85
CA PRO A 216 21.07 -11.06 7.29
C PRO A 216 21.05 -10.93 8.80
N TYR A 217 20.91 -12.06 9.48
CA TYR A 217 21.05 -12.14 10.92
C TYR A 217 22.35 -11.44 11.29
N LEU A 218 22.24 -10.54 12.27
CA LEU A 218 23.32 -9.77 12.87
C LEU A 218 24.64 -10.55 12.94
N VAL A 219 25.61 -10.20 12.10
CA VAL A 219 27.01 -10.51 12.40
C VAL A 219 27.43 -9.54 13.49
N GLN A 220 27.29 -9.98 14.74
CA GLN A 220 28.00 -9.35 15.85
C GLN A 220 29.49 -9.45 15.54
N ARG A 221 30.13 -8.32 15.22
CA ARG A 221 31.59 -8.22 15.23
C ARG A 221 32.05 -8.40 16.69
N PRO A 222 32.99 -9.30 16.99
CA PRO A 222 33.58 -9.34 18.32
C PRO A 222 34.34 -8.01 18.56
N VAL A 223 34.01 -7.35 19.66
CA VAL A 223 34.80 -6.25 20.22
C VAL A 223 36.15 -6.83 20.63
N GLN A 224 37.22 -6.43 19.95
CA GLN A 224 38.58 -6.74 20.38
C GLN A 224 38.96 -5.87 21.58
N PRO A 225 39.35 -6.44 22.73
CA PRO A 225 39.79 -5.65 23.87
C PRO A 225 41.28 -5.27 23.73
N GLY A 226 41.54 -3.96 23.79
CA GLY A 226 42.75 -3.43 24.43
C GLY A 226 44.02 -3.31 23.59
N ALA A 227 44.10 -2.29 22.72
CA ALA A 227 45.39 -1.69 22.35
C ALA A 227 45.69 -0.54 23.32
N ARG A 228 46.54 -0.80 24.32
CA ARG A 228 47.05 0.21 25.26
C ARG A 228 47.76 1.32 24.48
N ARG A 229 47.32 2.57 24.66
CA ARG A 229 48.06 3.76 24.20
C ARG A 229 49.36 3.86 25.00
N ARG A 230 50.51 3.87 24.31
CA ARG A 230 51.82 4.21 24.87
C ARG A 230 51.89 5.74 25.02
N PRO A 231 52.40 6.31 26.13
CA PRO A 231 52.55 7.75 26.25
C PRO A 231 53.70 8.26 25.36
N LEU A 232 53.49 9.42 24.75
CA LEU A 232 54.51 10.19 24.03
C LEU A 232 55.57 10.72 25.02
N GLN A 233 56.84 10.44 24.73
CA GLN A 233 57.99 11.07 25.40
C GLN A 233 58.28 12.43 24.76
N PRO A 234 58.62 13.48 25.52
CA PRO A 234 58.91 14.80 24.99
C PRO A 234 60.39 14.96 24.65
N GLY A 235 60.65 15.47 23.44
CA GLY A 235 61.91 16.12 23.09
C GLY A 235 62.79 15.33 22.14
N GLU A 236 62.72 15.67 20.86
CA GLU A 236 63.94 15.88 20.08
C GLU A 236 63.70 16.94 19.01
N VAL A 237 64.52 17.98 19.10
CA VAL A 237 64.47 19.24 18.39
C VAL A 237 65.71 19.27 17.51
N ARG A 238 65.57 19.42 16.18
CA ARG A 238 66.28 20.42 15.35
C ARG A 238 66.35 20.10 13.85
N LEU A 239 65.93 21.13 13.09
CA LEU A 239 66.63 21.83 12.00
C LEU A 239 67.29 21.04 10.85
N LEU A 240 66.83 21.36 9.64
CA LEU A 240 67.57 21.82 8.44
C LEU A 240 66.56 21.78 7.28
N GLY A 241 66.42 22.71 6.33
CA GLY A 241 67.17 23.89 5.92
C GLY A 241 66.46 24.43 4.67
N ARG A 242 66.62 25.73 4.44
CA ARG A 242 66.04 26.56 3.35
C ARG A 242 66.35 26.06 1.93
N ALA A 243 65.46 26.36 0.95
CA ALA A 243 65.82 27.09 -0.29
C ALA A 243 64.61 27.48 -1.17
N ARG A 244 64.41 28.82 -1.31
CA ARG A 244 64.07 29.67 -2.49
C ARG A 244 63.04 29.18 -3.54
N ALA A 245 61.94 29.89 -3.84
CA ALA A 245 61.78 31.23 -4.46
C ALA A 245 62.29 31.32 -5.91
N SER A 246 61.36 31.23 -6.88
CA SER A 246 60.93 32.33 -7.77
C SER A 246 59.54 32.01 -8.31
#